data_AF-A0A946S4A6-F1
#
_entry.id   AF-A0A946S4A6-F1
#
_cell.length_a   1.000
_cell.length_b   1.000
_cell.length_c   1.000
_cell.angle_alpha   90.00
_cell.angle_beta   90.00
_cell.angle_gamma   90.00
#
_symmetry.space_group_name_H-M   'P 1'
#
loop_
_entity.id
_entity.type
_entity.pdbx_description
1 polymer ?
#
loop_
_entity_poly.entity_id
_entity_poly.type
_entity_poly.pdbx_seq_one_letter_code
_entity_poly.pdbx_strand_id
1 'polypeptide(L)' 'MNRVIINLEALNHNFQLVNKWIKRHGGTWTLVSKVLCGHSDTLKALQQLGVQSMGDSRLANIRAIERLIPEFEAWH' A
#
# COMPACT_ATOMS: atom_id res chain seq x y z
N MET A 1 5.76 -23.56 15.30
CA MET A 1 4.88 -22.37 15.37
C MET A 1 5.29 -21.43 14.26
N ASN A 2 4.48 -21.27 13.22
CA ASN A 2 4.84 -20.52 12.02
C ASN A 2 4.43 -19.06 12.19
N ARG A 3 5.30 -18.12 11.80
CA ARG A 3 5.02 -16.69 11.83
C ARG A 3 5.48 -16.03 10.53
N VAL A 4 4.75 -15.01 10.10
CA VAL A 4 5.16 -14.10 9.02
C VAL A 4 5.53 -12.77 9.67
N ILE A 5 6.65 -12.19 9.25
CA ILE A 5 7.14 -10.90 9.75
C ILE A 5 7.13 -9.92 8.59
N ILE A 6 6.54 -8.74 8.81
CA ILE A 6 6.53 -7.63 7.86
C ILE A 6 7.50 -6.57 8.36
N ASN A 7 8.57 -6.33 7.60
CA ASN A 7 9.57 -5.32 7.93
C ASN A 7 9.15 -3.95 7.35
N LEU A 8 8.70 -3.04 8.22
CA LEU A 8 8.22 -1.71 7.82
C LEU A 8 9.35 -0.79 7.31
N GLU A 9 10.58 -0.95 7.81
CA GLU A 9 11.72 -0.17 7.34
C GLU A 9 12.08 -0.54 5.89
N ALA A 10 12.09 -1.84 5.59
CA ALA A 10 12.31 -2.33 4.23
C ALA A 10 11.18 -1.89 3.28
N LEU A 11 9.92 -1.92 3.75
CA LEU A 11 8.80 -1.39 2.97
C LEU A 11 8.94 0.11 2.69
N ASN A 12 9.33 0.91 3.68
CA ASN A 12 9.58 2.33 3.49
C ASN A 12 10.72 2.58 2.50
N HIS A 13 11.84 1.87 2.65
CA HIS A 13 12.97 1.98 1.71
C HIS A 13 12.51 1.71 0.27
N ASN A 14 11.81 0.59 0.05
CA ASN A 14 11.32 0.20 -1.27
C ASN A 14 10.33 1.20 -1.83
N PHE A 15 9.37 1.65 -1.02
CA PHE A 15 8.39 2.66 -1.42
C PHE A 15 9.09 3.96 -1.84
N GLN A 16 10.01 4.48 -1.02
CA GLN A 16 10.71 5.73 -1.32
C GLN A 16 11.57 5.62 -2.58
N LEU A 17 12.23 4.47 -2.81
CA LEU A 17 13.02 4.22 -4.00
C LEU A 17 12.16 4.29 -5.27
N VAL A 18 11.09 3.51 -5.31
CA VAL A 18 10.17 3.44 -6.47
C VAL A 18 9.47 4.78 -6.68
N ASN A 19 8.94 5.38 -5.61
CA ASN A 19 8.24 6.65 -5.66
C ASN A 19 9.12 7.77 -6.21
N LYS A 20 10.37 7.88 -5.75
CA LYS A 20 11.33 8.87 -6.26
C LYS A 20 11.66 8.62 -7.74
N TRP A 21 11.83 7.36 -8.14
CA TRP A 21 12.14 7.02 -9.52
C TRP A 21 10.97 7.39 -10.46
N ILE A 22 9.74 7.03 -10.11
CA ILE A 22 8.54 7.34 -10.92
C ILE A 22 8.31 8.85 -10.99
N LYS A 23 8.35 9.55 -9.84
CA LYS A 23 8.15 11.01 -9.79
C LYS A 23 9.21 11.78 -10.58
N ARG A 24 10.47 11.30 -10.61
CA ARG A 24 11.54 11.91 -11.42
C ARG A 24 11.21 11.92 -12.92
N HIS A 25 10.42 10.95 -13.38
CA HIS A 25 9.98 10.84 -14.77
C HIS A 25 8.58 11.44 -15.00
N GLY A 26 8.06 12.21 -14.04
CA GLY A 26 6.73 12.83 -14.15
C GLY A 26 5.56 11.87 -14.04
N GLY A 27 5.79 10.62 -13.61
CA GLY A 27 4.74 9.61 -13.48
C GLY A 27 3.99 9.67 -12.15
N THR A 28 2.81 9.07 -12.13
CA THR A 28 2.06 8.66 -10.94
C THR A 28 1.91 7.14 -10.93
N TRP A 29 1.62 6.55 -9.77
CA TRP A 29 1.51 5.11 -9.66
C TRP A 29 0.64 4.66 -8.50
N THR A 30 0.13 3.45 -8.63
CA THR A 30 -0.74 2.77 -7.66
C THR A 30 0.00 1.55 -7.11
N LEU A 31 0.04 1.41 -5.78
CA LEU A 31 0.65 0.26 -5.13
C LEU A 31 -0.31 -0.94 -5.11
N VAL A 32 0.08 -2.06 -5.72
CA VAL A 32 -0.74 -3.28 -5.67
C VAL A 32 -0.55 -4.00 -4.33
N SER A 33 -1.59 -4.03 -3.50
CA SER A 33 -1.57 -4.50 -2.10
C SER A 33 -2.01 -5.95 -1.89
N LYS A 34 -2.39 -6.66 -2.97
CA LYS A 34 -3.05 -8.00 -2.90
C LYS A 34 -2.30 -9.08 -2.12
N VAL A 35 -0.97 -8.99 -2.02
CA VAL A 35 -0.13 -9.92 -1.23
C VAL A 35 -0.34 -9.77 0.28
N LEU A 36 -0.84 -8.61 0.71
CA LEU A 36 -1.13 -8.30 2.12
C LEU A 36 -2.48 -8.85 2.57
N CYS A 37 -3.30 -9.33 1.62
CA CYS A 37 -4.58 -9.97 1.90
C CYS A 37 -5.50 -9.15 2.81
N GLY A 38 -5.48 -7.82 2.71
CA GLY A 38 -6.32 -6.94 3.53
C GLY A 38 -5.83 -6.73 4.97
N HIS A 39 -4.59 -7.11 5.30
CA HIS A 39 -4.05 -6.94 6.65
C HIS A 39 -4.01 -5.46 7.07
N SER A 40 -4.94 -5.07 7.95
CA SER A 40 -5.27 -3.67 8.22
C SER A 40 -4.11 -2.86 8.78
N ASP A 41 -3.29 -3.44 9.66
CA ASP A 41 -2.16 -2.74 10.26
C ASP A 41 -1.07 -2.42 9.23
N THR A 42 -0.83 -3.32 8.28
CA THR A 42 0.12 -3.06 7.19
C THR A 42 -0.43 -2.02 6.22
N LEU A 43 -1.72 -2.06 5.92
CA LEU A 43 -2.36 -1.05 5.05
C LEU A 43 -2.29 0.35 5.66
N LYS A 44 -2.54 0.48 6.97
CA LYS A 44 -2.36 1.74 7.71
C LYS A 44 -0.90 2.19 7.70
N ALA A 45 0.04 1.26 7.93
CA ALA A 45 1.46 1.59 7.89
C ALA A 45 1.87 2.11 6.51
N LEU A 46 1.43 1.48 5.41
CA LEU A 46 1.69 1.95 4.05
C LEU A 46 1.15 3.36 3.80
N GLN A 47 -0.05 3.67 4.31
CA GLN A 47 -0.59 5.03 4.25
C GLN A 47 0.28 6.04 5.00
N GLN A 48 0.74 5.70 6.21
CA GLN A 48 1.63 6.54 7.01
C GLN A 48 3.00 6.74 6.35
N LEU A 49 3.46 5.77 5.57
CA LEU A 49 4.68 5.88 4.75
C LEU A 49 4.51 6.82 3.53
N GLY A 50 3.28 7.27 3.25
CA GLY A 50 2.96 8.22 2.19
C GLY A 50 2.42 7.59 0.91
N VAL A 51 1.97 6.33 0.94
CA VAL A 51 1.25 5.72 -0.18
C VAL A 51 -0.11 6.41 -0.33
N GLN A 52 -0.42 6.90 -1.53
CA GLN A 52 -1.65 7.67 -1.82
C GLN A 52 -2.66 6.89 -2.68
N SER A 53 -2.21 5.85 -3.38
CA SER A 53 -3.04 5.05 -4.28
C SER A 53 -2.68 3.56 -4.13
N MET A 54 -3.67 2.69 -3.91
CA MET A 54 -3.49 1.23 -3.83
C MET A 54 -4.52 0.48 -4.68
N GLY A 55 -4.08 -0.63 -5.24
CA GLY A 55 -4.94 -1.59 -5.94
C GLY A 55 -5.01 -2.92 -5.20
N ASP A 56 -6.15 -3.59 -5.24
CA ASP A 56 -6.32 -4.96 -4.72
C ASP A 56 -7.34 -5.70 -5.59
N SER A 57 -7.06 -6.96 -5.92
CA SER A 57 -7.94 -7.77 -6.77
C SER A 57 -9.15 -8.36 -6.05
N ARG A 58 -9.41 -7.96 -4.80
CA ARG A 58 -10.56 -8.43 -4.00
C ARG A 58 -11.35 -7.22 -3.50
N LEU A 59 -12.60 -7.12 -3.92
CA LEU A 59 -13.52 -6.05 -3.47
C LEU A 59 -13.62 -5.94 -1.93
N ALA A 60 -13.53 -7.05 -1.21
CA ALA A 60 -13.54 -7.04 0.25
C ALA A 60 -12.35 -6.27 0.85
N ASN A 61 -11.16 -6.38 0.24
CA ASN A 61 -9.96 -5.67 0.67
C ASN A 61 -10.02 -4.19 0.30
N ILE A 62 -10.56 -3.85 -0.88
CA ILE A 62 -10.79 -2.44 -1.28
C ILE A 62 -11.70 -1.74 -0.28
N ARG A 63 -12.83 -2.35 0.07
CA ARG A 63 -13.74 -1.79 1.08
C ARG A 63 -13.07 -1.64 2.46
N ALA A 64 -12.15 -2.54 2.79
CA ALA A 64 -11.37 -2.42 4.03
C ALA A 64 -10.43 -1.20 3.96
N ILE A 65 -9.75 -0.98 2.83
CA ILE A 65 -8.88 0.18 2.61
C ILE A 65 -9.67 1.49 2.71
N GLU A 66 -10.81 1.60 2.00
CA GLU A 66 -11.66 2.80 1.99
C GLU A 66 -12.19 3.17 3.38
N ARG A 67 -12.55 2.18 4.21
CA ARG A 67 -13.00 2.42 5.59
C ARG A 67 -11.87 2.88 6.50
N LEU A 68 -10.65 2.43 6.24
CA LEU A 68 -9.49 2.74 7.07
C LEU A 68 -8.85 4.08 6.69
N ILE A 69 -9.04 4.55 5.46
CA ILE A 69 -8.37 5.73 4.91
C ILE A 69 -9.40 6.56 4.12
N PRO A 70 -9.99 7.61 4.74
CA PRO A 70 -11.17 8.33 4.20
C PRO A 70 -10.98 9.08 2.86
N GLU A 71 -9.75 9.27 2.40
CA GLU A 71 -9.42 10.06 1.19
C GLU A 71 -8.38 9.33 0.34
N PHE A 72 -8.63 8.04 0.09
CA PHE A 72 -7.67 7.15 -0.55
C PHE A 72 -8.10 6.74 -1.95
N GLU A 73 -7.17 6.79 -2.91
CA GLU A 73 -7.43 6.35 -4.27
C GLU A 73 -7.31 4.82 -4.38
N ALA A 74 -8.41 4.14 -4.68
CA ALA A 74 -8.48 2.68 -4.70
C ALA A 74 -8.86 2.13 -6.09
N TRP A 75 -8.21 1.02 -6.49
CA TRP A 75 -8.44 0.36 -7.78
C TRP A 75 -8.66 -1.16 -7.60
N HIS A 76 -9.60 -1.73 -8.35
CA HIS A 76 -9.87 -3.18 -8.35
C HIS A 76 -9.23 -3.89 -9.55
#